data_AF-A0A7R8UIU2-F1
#
_entry.id   AF-A0A7R8UIU2-F1
#
_cell.length_a   1.000
_cell.length_b   1.000
_cell.length_c   1.000
_cell.angle_alpha   90.00
_cell.angle_beta   90.00
_cell.angle_gamma   90.00
#
_symmetry.space_group_name_H-M   'P 1'
#
loop_
_entity.id
_entity.type
_entity.pdbx_description
1 polymer ?
#
loop_
_entity_poly.entity_id
_entity_poly.type
_entity_poly.pdbx_seq_one_letter_code
_entity_poly.pdbx_strand_id
1 'polypeptide(L)'
;MLKSTIILAVAISQLLELATSENGYSRDVPSNQLQYPGTQFSGYQYGNEEDLMVGSVPGIPGRDYPTYAFPPDTSFRCQDQRFPGYYADPEARCQVFHICQTGNRKDSFLCPNGTLFNQEFLVCDWWNHVDCARAREFYSINEVIQRAMEEATQRLLYEAAQRAREQYESGYNYRNPLLNGANGYYADRDQGTGSNQIAPNRQYLPSN
;
A
#
# COMPACT_ATOMS: atom_id res chain seq x y z
N MET A 1 -48.04 7.88 19.43
CA MET A 1 -47.06 7.09 20.20
C MET A 1 -46.21 6.18 19.30
N LEU A 2 -46.80 5.45 18.34
CA LEU A 2 -46.07 4.55 17.41
C LEU A 2 -44.91 5.17 16.61
N LYS A 3 -45.04 6.42 16.15
CA LYS A 3 -44.00 7.09 15.32
C LYS A 3 -42.71 7.38 16.09
N SER A 4 -42.80 7.65 17.40
CA SER A 4 -41.64 7.98 18.23
C SER A 4 -40.78 6.75 18.54
N THR A 5 -41.42 5.59 18.71
CA THR A 5 -40.77 4.29 18.93
C THR A 5 -40.02 3.78 17.69
N ILE A 6 -40.52 4.07 16.48
CA ILE A 6 -39.85 3.65 15.23
C ILE A 6 -38.57 4.46 15.00
N ILE A 7 -38.59 5.77 15.25
CA ILE A 7 -37.41 6.63 15.11
C ILE A 7 -36.32 6.21 16.12
N LEU A 8 -36.71 5.90 17.36
CA LEU A 8 -35.77 5.43 18.37
C LEU A 8 -35.16 4.07 17.98
N ALA A 9 -35.97 3.14 17.46
CA ALA A 9 -35.49 1.83 17.03
C ALA A 9 -34.50 1.94 15.85
N VAL A 10 -34.79 2.78 14.85
CA VAL A 10 -33.89 3.00 13.70
C VAL A 10 -32.58 3.67 14.13
N ALA A 11 -32.63 4.64 15.04
CA ALA A 11 -31.43 5.28 15.58
C ALA A 11 -30.56 4.29 16.39
N ILE A 12 -31.18 3.40 17.16
CA ILE A 12 -30.48 2.36 17.91
C ILE A 12 -29.87 1.31 16.96
N SER A 13 -30.54 0.96 15.87
CA SER A 13 -29.98 0.07 14.83
C SER A 13 -28.80 0.70 14.08
N GLN A 14 -28.89 1.98 13.70
CA GLN A 14 -27.79 2.70 13.05
C GLN A 14 -26.56 2.90 13.97
N LEU A 15 -26.79 3.06 15.28
CA LEU A 15 -25.70 3.14 16.26
C LEU A 15 -25.02 1.79 16.51
N LEU A 16 -25.74 0.66 16.31
CA LEU A 16 -25.15 -0.67 16.44
C LEU A 16 -24.25 -1.04 15.24
N GLU A 17 -24.54 -0.53 14.04
CA GLU A 17 -23.73 -0.75 12.82
C GLU A 17 -22.42 0.06 12.82
N LEU A 18 -22.35 1.18 13.56
CA LEU A 18 -21.13 1.96 13.75
C LEU A 18 -20.20 1.36 14.84
N ALA A 19 -20.75 0.58 15.77
CA ALA A 19 -20.02 0.01 16.90
C ALA A 19 -19.18 -1.24 16.53
N THR A 20 -19.29 -1.76 15.30
CA THR A 20 -18.51 -2.93 14.85
C THR A 20 -17.18 -2.58 14.17
N SER A 21 -16.78 -1.30 14.15
CA SER A 21 -15.55 -0.83 13.47
C SER A 21 -14.47 -0.28 14.43
N GLU A 22 -14.51 -0.58 15.73
CA GLU A 22 -13.49 -0.07 16.66
C GLU A 22 -12.17 -0.86 16.65
N ASN A 23 -12.18 -2.06 16.07
CA ASN A 23 -10.96 -2.84 15.95
C ASN A 23 -10.39 -2.62 14.55
N GLY A 24 -9.51 -1.64 14.42
CA GLY A 24 -8.60 -1.56 13.28
C GLY A 24 -7.87 -2.89 13.09
N TYR A 25 -7.37 -3.14 11.87
CA TYR A 25 -6.63 -4.36 11.55
C TYR A 25 -5.47 -4.56 12.55
N SER A 26 -5.42 -5.74 13.17
CA SER A 26 -4.38 -6.07 14.16
C SER A 26 -2.99 -5.88 13.52
N ARG A 27 -2.13 -5.09 14.18
CA ARG A 27 -0.70 -4.99 13.85
C ARG A 27 0.04 -6.22 14.37
N ASP A 28 -0.44 -7.40 14.02
CA ASP A 28 0.35 -8.60 14.18
C ASP A 28 1.40 -8.55 13.07
N VAL A 29 2.64 -8.25 13.43
CA VAL A 29 3.79 -8.62 12.59
C VAL A 29 3.77 -10.15 12.63
N PRO A 30 3.45 -10.85 11.53
CA PRO A 30 3.42 -12.29 11.57
C PRO A 30 4.86 -12.77 11.63
N SER A 31 5.37 -12.98 12.84
CA SER A 31 6.69 -13.56 13.10
C SER A 31 6.87 -14.96 12.49
N ASN A 32 5.83 -15.52 11.89
CA ASN A 32 5.79 -16.86 11.32
C ASN A 32 5.19 -16.95 9.91
N GLN A 33 5.16 -15.85 9.12
CA GLN A 33 4.61 -15.88 7.75
C GLN A 33 5.45 -16.67 6.72
N LEU A 34 6.45 -17.46 7.14
CA LEU A 34 7.21 -18.36 6.26
C LEU A 34 7.28 -19.80 6.78
N GLN A 35 6.24 -20.28 7.48
CA GLN A 35 6.12 -21.72 7.72
C GLN A 35 5.13 -22.35 6.74
N TYR A 36 5.61 -22.68 5.55
CA TYR A 36 4.94 -23.61 4.65
C TYR A 36 4.98 -25.03 5.27
N PRO A 37 3.85 -25.65 5.61
CA PRO A 37 3.83 -27.02 6.05
C PRO A 37 3.79 -27.93 4.81
N GLY A 38 4.90 -28.63 4.54
CA GLY A 38 4.88 -29.80 3.66
C GLY A 38 5.88 -29.81 2.51
N THR A 39 7.17 -29.60 2.76
CA THR A 39 8.21 -30.15 1.88
C THR A 39 8.71 -31.46 2.49
N GLN A 40 8.19 -32.59 2.03
CA GLN A 40 8.89 -33.87 2.21
C GLN A 40 10.11 -33.85 1.31
N PHE A 41 11.24 -33.49 1.90
CA PHE A 41 12.52 -33.41 1.23
C PHE A 41 13.08 -34.83 1.04
N SER A 42 12.79 -35.45 -0.11
CA SER A 42 13.47 -36.69 -0.50
C SER A 42 14.90 -36.35 -0.91
N GLY A 43 15.85 -37.10 -0.34
CA GLY A 43 17.28 -36.81 -0.33
C GLY A 43 17.94 -36.62 -1.70
N TYR A 44 18.91 -35.71 -1.73
CA TYR A 44 19.80 -35.48 -2.85
C TYR A 44 20.68 -36.70 -3.13
N GLN A 45 20.65 -37.19 -4.37
CA GLN A 45 21.78 -37.88 -4.97
C GLN A 45 22.60 -36.86 -5.77
N TYR A 46 23.93 -36.91 -5.62
CA TYR A 46 24.87 -36.11 -6.39
C TYR A 46 24.82 -36.52 -7.87
N GLY A 47 24.07 -35.76 -8.66
CA GLY A 47 24.12 -35.71 -10.11
C GLY A 47 24.84 -34.44 -10.58
N ASN A 48 25.47 -34.52 -11.73
CA ASN A 48 26.22 -33.52 -12.50
C ASN A 48 25.81 -32.03 -12.34
N GLU A 49 26.83 -31.17 -12.31
CA GLU A 49 26.78 -29.72 -12.04
C GLU A 49 25.95 -28.87 -13.03
N GLU A 50 25.58 -29.44 -14.19
CA GLU A 50 24.72 -28.76 -15.19
C GLU A 50 23.21 -28.84 -14.84
N ASP A 51 22.80 -29.76 -13.97
CA ASP A 51 21.38 -29.97 -13.61
C ASP A 51 20.94 -29.17 -12.37
N LEU A 52 21.90 -28.58 -11.64
CA LEU A 52 21.65 -27.85 -10.40
C LEU A 52 20.87 -26.54 -10.56
N MET A 53 20.70 -26.05 -11.79
CA MET A 53 19.99 -24.78 -12.08
C MET A 53 18.66 -24.98 -12.81
N VAL A 54 18.32 -26.21 -13.24
CA VAL A 54 17.14 -26.50 -14.08
C VAL A 54 16.09 -27.37 -13.34
N GLY A 55 16.43 -27.96 -12.19
CA GLY A 55 15.54 -28.89 -11.48
C GLY A 55 14.63 -28.31 -10.38
N SER A 56 14.81 -27.04 -9.98
CA SER A 56 14.16 -26.52 -8.75
C SER A 56 12.74 -25.97 -8.97
N VAL A 57 12.36 -25.69 -10.22
CA VAL A 57 11.06 -25.09 -10.58
C VAL A 57 10.33 -26.03 -11.54
N PRO A 58 9.16 -26.57 -11.19
CA PRO A 58 8.38 -27.40 -12.12
C PRO A 58 8.00 -26.63 -13.39
N GLY A 59 7.99 -27.29 -14.55
CA GLY A 59 7.62 -26.70 -15.84
C GLY A 59 8.81 -26.29 -16.70
N ILE A 60 8.54 -25.92 -17.95
CA ILE A 60 9.56 -25.54 -18.94
C ILE A 60 9.57 -24.01 -19.12
N PRO A 61 10.70 -23.33 -18.83
CA PRO A 61 10.90 -21.93 -19.15
C PRO A 61 10.53 -21.57 -20.60
N GLY A 62 9.89 -20.42 -20.79
CA GLY A 62 9.45 -19.91 -22.10
C GLY A 62 8.15 -20.54 -22.60
N ARG A 63 7.91 -21.82 -22.30
CA ARG A 63 6.65 -22.51 -22.65
C ARG A 63 5.60 -22.32 -21.57
N ASP A 64 5.87 -22.82 -20.37
CA ASP A 64 4.90 -22.90 -19.29
C ASP A 64 4.84 -21.59 -18.49
N TYR A 65 5.99 -20.94 -18.31
CA TYR A 65 6.12 -19.60 -17.73
C TYR A 65 7.19 -18.77 -18.45
N PRO A 66 7.05 -17.44 -18.56
CA PRO A 66 8.08 -16.57 -19.11
C PRO A 66 9.28 -16.42 -18.17
N THR A 67 10.41 -15.97 -18.72
CA THR A 67 11.65 -15.69 -17.98
C THR A 67 12.24 -14.35 -18.43
N TYR A 68 11.45 -13.29 -18.34
CA TYR A 68 11.90 -11.95 -18.67
C TYR A 68 13.04 -11.51 -17.73
N ALA A 69 14.09 -10.93 -18.30
CA ALA A 69 15.21 -10.36 -17.54
C ALA A 69 14.90 -8.95 -16.98
N PHE A 70 13.99 -8.24 -17.65
CA PHE A 70 13.48 -6.92 -17.26
C PHE A 70 12.00 -6.82 -17.67
N PRO A 71 11.19 -5.98 -17.01
CA PRO A 71 9.80 -5.78 -17.41
C PRO A 71 9.72 -5.28 -18.87
N PRO A 72 9.08 -6.03 -19.81
CA PRO A 72 8.90 -5.54 -21.17
C PRO A 72 7.94 -4.34 -21.23
N ASP A 73 8.02 -3.58 -22.32
CA ASP A 73 7.03 -2.57 -22.64
C ASP A 73 5.72 -3.22 -23.09
N THR A 74 4.63 -2.87 -22.41
CA THR A 74 3.27 -3.33 -22.71
C THR A 74 2.31 -2.16 -22.87
N SER A 75 1.07 -2.43 -23.27
CA SER A 75 0.03 -1.42 -23.37
C SER A 75 -0.48 -0.93 -22.01
N PHE A 76 -0.11 -1.58 -20.90
CA PHE A 76 -0.63 -1.25 -19.57
C PHE A 76 -0.29 0.18 -19.13
N ARG A 77 -1.32 0.94 -18.71
CA ARG A 77 -1.19 2.29 -18.14
C ARG A 77 -1.98 2.40 -16.83
N CYS A 78 -1.39 3.04 -15.82
CA CYS A 78 -2.06 3.33 -14.56
C CYS A 78 -3.21 4.32 -14.70
N GLN A 79 -3.16 5.20 -15.70
CA GLN A 79 -4.23 6.17 -15.99
C GLN A 79 -5.54 5.51 -16.44
N ASP A 80 -5.47 4.28 -16.97
CA ASP A 80 -6.63 3.52 -17.43
C ASP A 80 -7.23 2.69 -16.29
N GLN A 81 -6.55 2.65 -15.14
CA GLN A 81 -7.01 1.92 -13.97
C GLN A 81 -7.81 2.83 -13.04
N ARG A 82 -8.88 2.27 -12.47
CA ARG A 82 -9.83 3.04 -11.64
C ARG A 82 -9.23 3.47 -10.30
N PHE A 83 -8.33 2.68 -9.74
CA PHE A 83 -7.81 2.85 -8.39
C PHE A 83 -6.27 2.71 -8.38
N PRO A 84 -5.54 3.40 -7.49
CA PRO A 84 -4.17 3.02 -7.18
C PRO A 84 -4.14 1.59 -6.61
N GLY A 85 -3.04 0.87 -6.79
CA GLY A 85 -2.94 -0.52 -6.34
C GLY A 85 -2.00 -1.37 -7.21
N TYR A 86 -2.17 -2.68 -7.12
CA TYR A 86 -1.32 -3.68 -7.77
C TYR A 86 -2.06 -4.31 -8.94
N TYR A 87 -1.40 -4.44 -10.07
CA TYR A 87 -2.00 -4.89 -11.32
C TYR A 87 -1.11 -5.92 -12.02
N ALA A 88 -1.59 -7.15 -12.17
CA ALA A 88 -1.01 -8.15 -13.06
C ALA A 88 -1.01 -7.62 -14.49
N ASP A 89 0.03 -7.91 -15.26
CA ASP A 89 0.07 -7.59 -16.68
C ASP A 89 -0.08 -8.86 -17.55
N PRO A 90 -1.29 -9.11 -18.12
CA PRO A 90 -1.49 -10.25 -19.00
C PRO A 90 -0.68 -10.22 -20.29
N GLU A 91 -0.28 -9.04 -20.80
CA GLU A 91 0.56 -8.95 -22.01
C GLU A 91 1.99 -9.43 -21.72
N ALA A 92 2.47 -9.17 -20.51
CA ALA A 92 3.71 -9.75 -19.98
C ALA A 92 3.49 -11.12 -19.33
N ARG A 93 2.44 -11.85 -19.73
CA ARG A 93 2.09 -13.20 -19.26
C ARG A 93 2.05 -13.30 -17.72
N CYS A 94 1.64 -12.23 -17.05
CA CYS A 94 1.58 -12.08 -15.59
C CYS A 94 2.90 -12.30 -14.84
N GLN A 95 4.07 -12.41 -15.50
CA GLN A 95 5.33 -12.35 -14.77
C GLN A 95 5.67 -10.92 -14.35
N VAL A 96 5.16 -9.92 -15.08
CA VAL A 96 5.19 -8.53 -14.62
C VAL A 96 3.91 -8.19 -13.88
N PHE A 97 4.08 -7.42 -12.82
CA PHE A 97 3.00 -6.64 -12.23
C PHE A 97 3.42 -5.18 -12.08
N HIS A 98 2.42 -4.32 -12.01
CA HIS A 98 2.59 -2.88 -11.86
C HIS A 98 2.02 -2.40 -10.54
N ILE A 99 2.68 -1.42 -9.93
CA ILE A 99 2.13 -0.66 -8.82
C ILE A 99 1.75 0.71 -9.34
N CYS A 100 0.45 1.02 -9.28
CA CYS A 100 -0.11 2.30 -9.64
C CYS A 100 -0.28 3.16 -8.38
N GLN A 101 0.25 4.37 -8.42
CA GLN A 101 0.17 5.33 -7.33
C GLN A 101 -0.65 6.56 -7.73
N THR A 102 -0.97 7.39 -6.74
CA THR A 102 -1.61 8.68 -6.98
C THR A 102 -0.85 9.50 -8.02
N GLY A 103 -1.58 10.14 -8.93
CA GLY A 103 -0.98 10.89 -10.04
C GLY A 103 -0.51 10.03 -11.22
N ASN A 104 -1.07 8.82 -11.38
CA ASN A 104 -0.81 7.90 -12.50
C ASN A 104 0.64 7.41 -12.63
N ARG A 105 1.42 7.53 -11.54
CA ARG A 105 2.79 7.01 -11.51
C ARG A 105 2.77 5.49 -11.52
N LYS A 106 3.58 4.88 -12.39
CA LYS A 106 3.69 3.44 -12.58
C LYS A 106 5.07 2.96 -12.19
N ASP A 107 5.14 1.98 -11.29
CA ASP A 107 6.32 1.16 -11.06
C ASP A 107 6.05 -0.25 -11.59
N SER A 108 7.07 -0.93 -12.12
CA SER A 108 6.92 -2.27 -12.73
C SER A 108 7.93 -3.23 -12.15
N PHE A 109 7.49 -4.44 -11.83
CA PHE A 109 8.29 -5.45 -11.14
C PHE A 109 8.12 -6.81 -11.80
N LEU A 110 9.15 -7.64 -11.71
CA LEU A 110 9.11 -9.03 -12.13
C LEU A 110 8.91 -9.96 -10.94
N CYS A 111 8.01 -10.91 -11.09
CA CYS A 111 7.99 -12.12 -10.28
C CYS A 111 9.22 -13.00 -10.63
N PRO A 112 9.79 -13.73 -9.66
CA PRO A 112 10.86 -14.70 -9.91
C PRO A 112 10.50 -15.73 -10.98
N ASN A 113 11.52 -16.28 -11.65
CA ASN A 113 11.32 -17.34 -12.64
C ASN A 113 10.58 -18.53 -12.01
N GLY A 114 9.51 -18.98 -12.66
CA GLY A 114 8.63 -20.04 -12.15
C GLY A 114 7.35 -19.55 -11.45
N THR A 115 7.23 -18.25 -11.23
CA THR A 115 6.08 -17.63 -10.55
C THR A 115 5.46 -16.54 -11.41
N LEU A 116 4.16 -16.32 -11.22
CA LEU A 116 3.36 -15.29 -11.87
C LEU A 116 2.61 -14.50 -10.79
N PHE A 117 2.32 -13.23 -11.06
CA PHE A 117 1.55 -12.41 -10.15
C PHE A 117 0.09 -12.84 -10.14
N ASN A 118 -0.33 -13.39 -9.01
CA ASN A 118 -1.71 -13.72 -8.74
C ASN A 118 -2.45 -12.45 -8.31
N GLN A 119 -3.29 -11.91 -9.18
CA GLN A 119 -4.05 -10.69 -8.91
C GLN A 119 -5.02 -10.84 -7.73
N GLU A 120 -5.59 -12.03 -7.53
CA GLU A 120 -6.58 -12.28 -6.48
C GLU A 120 -5.95 -12.19 -5.08
N PHE A 121 -4.73 -12.73 -4.94
CA PHE A 121 -4.01 -12.75 -3.67
C PHE A 121 -2.90 -11.71 -3.55
N LEU A 122 -2.66 -10.93 -4.61
CA LEU A 122 -1.67 -9.86 -4.68
C LEU A 122 -0.24 -10.31 -4.37
N VAL A 123 0.12 -11.52 -4.81
CA VAL A 123 1.41 -12.16 -4.54
C VAL A 123 1.91 -12.90 -5.78
N CYS A 124 3.23 -13.06 -5.92
CA CYS A 124 3.80 -13.98 -6.90
C CYS A 124 3.60 -15.43 -6.42
N ASP A 125 2.81 -16.22 -7.14
CA ASP A 125 2.55 -17.63 -6.85
C ASP A 125 3.07 -18.50 -7.99
N TRP A 126 3.17 -19.81 -7.79
CA TRP A 126 3.61 -20.76 -8.79
C TRP A 126 2.78 -20.64 -10.07
N TRP A 127 3.45 -20.71 -11.23
CA TRP A 127 2.81 -20.45 -12.53
C TRP A 127 1.57 -21.31 -12.79
N ASN A 128 1.53 -22.52 -12.23
CA ASN A 128 0.42 -23.47 -12.38
C ASN A 128 -0.76 -23.21 -11.42
N HIS A 129 -0.63 -22.24 -10.50
CA HIS A 129 -1.71 -21.78 -9.61
C HIS A 129 -2.31 -20.44 -10.06
N VAL A 130 -1.76 -19.83 -11.12
CA VAL A 130 -2.18 -18.51 -11.60
C VAL A 130 -2.90 -18.64 -12.94
N ASP A 131 -4.20 -18.32 -12.95
CA ASP A 131 -4.94 -18.12 -14.20
C ASP A 131 -4.76 -16.67 -14.69
N CYS A 132 -3.69 -16.45 -15.45
CA CYS A 132 -3.34 -15.11 -15.94
C CYS A 132 -4.41 -14.49 -16.84
N ALA A 133 -5.20 -15.30 -17.57
CA ALA A 133 -6.26 -14.79 -18.44
C ALA A 133 -7.38 -14.10 -17.66
N ARG A 134 -7.62 -14.56 -16.42
CA ARG A 134 -8.64 -14.03 -15.51
C ARG A 134 -8.14 -12.91 -14.61
N ALA A 135 -6.86 -12.54 -14.68
CA ALA A 135 -6.28 -11.56 -13.77
C ALA A 135 -7.08 -10.23 -13.72
N ARG A 136 -7.57 -9.75 -14.87
CA ARG A 136 -8.34 -8.50 -14.95
C ARG A 136 -9.68 -8.55 -14.18
N GLU A 137 -10.26 -9.73 -13.96
CA GLU A 137 -11.49 -9.89 -13.18
C GLU A 137 -11.30 -9.47 -11.71
N PHE A 138 -10.06 -9.54 -11.20
CA PHE A 138 -9.72 -9.28 -9.82
C PHE A 138 -9.12 -7.88 -9.57
N TYR A 139 -9.06 -7.01 -10.58
CA TYR A 139 -8.55 -5.63 -10.42
C TYR A 139 -9.34 -4.79 -9.41
N SER A 140 -10.60 -5.13 -9.16
CA SER A 140 -11.48 -4.47 -8.19
C SER A 140 -10.98 -4.56 -6.75
N ILE A 141 -10.15 -5.56 -6.42
CA ILE A 141 -9.54 -5.72 -5.09
C ILE A 141 -8.73 -4.48 -4.69
N ASN A 142 -8.16 -3.76 -5.66
CA ASN A 142 -7.41 -2.52 -5.41
C ASN A 142 -8.25 -1.41 -4.78
N GLU A 143 -9.58 -1.45 -4.91
CA GLU A 143 -10.48 -0.51 -4.23
C GLU A 143 -10.35 -0.61 -2.71
N VAL A 144 -10.29 -1.84 -2.18
CA VAL A 144 -10.17 -2.08 -0.74
C VAL A 144 -8.80 -1.62 -0.23
N ILE A 145 -7.74 -1.85 -1.02
CA ILE A 145 -6.38 -1.37 -0.72
C ILE A 145 -6.38 0.16 -0.63
N GLN A 146 -6.95 0.84 -1.62
CA GLN A 146 -7.01 2.30 -1.63
C GLN A 146 -7.74 2.84 -0.40
N ARG A 147 -8.94 2.32 -0.09
CA ARG A 147 -9.70 2.76 1.09
C ARG A 147 -8.89 2.58 2.37
N ALA A 148 -8.25 1.44 2.55
CA ALA A 148 -7.42 1.17 3.73
C ALA A 148 -6.23 2.16 3.84
N MET A 149 -5.59 2.49 2.71
CA MET A 149 -4.50 3.48 2.68
C MET A 149 -4.99 4.90 3.00
N GLU A 150 -6.15 5.29 2.49
CA GLU A 150 -6.77 6.60 2.75
C GLU A 150 -7.19 6.73 4.22
N GLU A 151 -7.85 5.71 4.79
CA GLU A 151 -8.22 5.68 6.20
C GLU A 151 -7.01 5.74 7.13
N ALA A 152 -5.95 4.98 6.82
CA ALA A 152 -4.70 5.04 7.58
C ALA A 152 -4.07 6.43 7.51
N THR A 153 -4.07 7.06 6.33
CA THR A 153 -3.56 8.42 6.14
C THR A 153 -4.39 9.44 6.94
N GLN A 154 -5.71 9.35 6.89
CA GLN A 154 -6.60 10.22 7.67
C GLN A 154 -6.36 10.12 9.18
N ARG A 155 -6.19 8.89 9.69
CA ARG A 155 -5.85 8.65 11.11
C ARG A 155 -4.53 9.31 11.48
N LEU A 156 -3.48 9.12 10.68
CA LEU A 156 -2.17 9.74 10.91
C LEU A 156 -2.23 11.26 10.86
N LEU A 157 -2.99 11.84 9.92
CA LEU A 157 -3.16 13.29 9.81
C LEU A 157 -3.92 13.86 11.02
N TYR A 158 -4.97 13.17 11.48
CA TYR A 158 -5.71 13.57 12.67
C TYR A 158 -4.80 13.55 13.91
N GLU A 159 -4.05 12.47 14.12
CA GLU A 159 -3.10 12.35 15.23
C GLU A 159 -2.02 13.44 15.17
N ALA A 160 -1.47 13.73 13.99
CA ALA A 160 -0.50 14.79 13.81
C ALA A 160 -1.09 16.18 14.15
N ALA A 161 -2.35 16.43 13.77
CA ALA A 161 -3.04 17.67 14.07
C ALA A 161 -3.33 17.82 15.57
N GLN A 162 -3.72 16.74 16.27
CA GLN A 162 -3.94 16.77 17.72
C GLN A 162 -2.63 17.06 18.47
N ARG A 163 -1.56 16.34 18.14
CA ARG A 163 -0.23 16.61 18.73
C ARG A 163 0.24 18.04 18.49
N ALA A 164 -0.02 18.59 17.30
CA ALA A 164 0.31 19.98 16.99
C ALA A 164 -0.47 20.97 17.86
N ARG A 165 -1.76 20.71 18.12
CA ARG A 165 -2.60 21.54 19.00
C ARG A 165 -2.12 21.49 20.44
N GLU A 166 -1.86 20.30 20.99
CA GLU A 166 -1.32 20.15 22.35
C GLU A 166 0.04 20.85 22.51
N GLN A 167 0.91 20.77 21.50
CA GLN A 167 2.20 21.47 21.51
C GLN A 167 2.05 23.00 21.47
N TYR A 168 1.09 23.51 20.69
CA TYR A 168 0.76 24.94 20.69
C TYR A 168 0.18 25.40 22.03
N GLU A 169 -0.75 24.62 22.62
CA GLU A 169 -1.35 24.91 23.92
C GLU A 169 -0.34 24.83 25.08
N SER A 170 0.69 23.98 24.96
CA SER A 170 1.80 23.88 25.93
C SER A 170 2.92 24.92 25.70
N GLY A 171 2.79 25.80 24.70
CA GLY A 171 3.73 26.90 24.46
C GLY A 171 5.04 26.50 23.75
N TYR A 172 5.10 25.32 23.13
CA TYR A 172 6.22 24.88 22.29
C TYR A 172 6.03 25.33 20.83
N ASN A 173 7.12 25.76 20.17
CA ASN A 173 7.08 26.28 18.80
C ASN A 173 7.03 25.12 17.76
N TYR A 174 5.92 24.98 17.04
CA TYR A 174 5.65 23.84 16.14
C TYR A 174 6.34 23.99 14.77
N ARG A 175 7.22 23.04 14.41
CA ARG A 175 7.70 22.83 13.03
C ARG A 175 6.90 21.70 12.37
N ASN A 176 6.10 22.03 11.36
CA ASN A 176 5.28 21.06 10.61
C ASN A 176 6.16 20.05 9.83
N PRO A 177 6.13 18.74 10.15
CA PRO A 177 6.95 17.74 9.46
C PRO A 177 6.47 17.40 8.03
N LEU A 178 5.19 17.65 7.71
CA LEU A 178 4.61 17.30 6.40
C LEU A 178 4.81 18.39 5.34
N LEU A 179 5.23 19.60 5.74
CA LEU A 179 5.58 20.69 4.82
C LEU A 179 7.08 20.72 4.46
N ASN A 180 7.94 20.05 5.23
CA ASN A 180 9.41 20.06 5.05
C ASN A 180 9.93 18.91 4.17
N GLY A 181 9.11 18.39 3.25
CA GLY A 181 9.55 17.43 2.23
C GLY A 181 10.30 18.09 1.05
N ALA A 182 10.47 19.41 1.06
CA ALA A 182 11.18 20.14 0.02
C ALA A 182 12.09 21.20 0.65
N ASN A 183 13.41 20.91 0.65
CA ASN A 183 14.54 21.75 1.05
C ASN A 183 14.87 21.85 2.55
N GLY A 184 16.05 21.35 2.91
CA GLY A 184 16.78 21.86 4.08
C GLY A 184 17.55 20.82 4.88
N TYR A 185 18.67 20.32 4.36
CA TYR A 185 19.82 20.09 5.22
C TYR A 185 20.20 21.42 5.89
N TYR A 186 20.55 21.37 7.18
CA TYR A 186 20.92 22.48 8.09
C TYR A 186 19.76 23.25 8.74
N ALA A 187 19.54 23.03 10.05
CA ALA A 187 19.21 24.12 10.97
C ALA A 187 19.54 23.71 12.42
N ASP A 188 20.27 24.61 13.06
CA ASP A 188 21.01 24.52 14.31
C ASP A 188 20.20 24.23 15.58
N ARG A 189 20.95 23.71 16.53
CA ARG A 189 20.67 23.64 17.96
C ARG A 189 20.74 25.06 18.53
N ASP A 190 19.63 25.64 18.98
CA ASP A 190 19.72 26.74 19.92
C ASP A 190 18.58 26.79 20.95
N GLN A 191 19.02 27.13 22.15
CA GLN A 191 18.29 27.10 23.41
C GLN A 191 17.31 28.27 23.50
N GLY A 192 16.16 28.02 24.13
CA GLY A 192 15.14 29.03 24.33
C GLY A 192 15.59 30.20 25.20
N THR A 193 15.15 31.40 24.82
CA THR A 193 14.83 32.49 25.75
C THR A 193 13.66 33.29 25.16
N GLY A 194 12.64 33.54 25.98
CA GLY A 194 11.44 34.27 25.58
C GLY A 194 11.63 35.78 25.59
N SER A 195 10.85 36.46 24.75
CA SER A 195 10.19 37.77 24.94
C SER A 195 10.07 38.50 23.59
N ASN A 196 8.84 38.77 23.13
CA ASN A 196 8.32 40.13 22.98
C ASN A 196 7.03 40.20 22.13
N GLN A 197 6.00 40.72 22.80
CA GLN A 197 5.16 41.84 22.38
C GLN A 197 4.32 41.71 21.11
N ILE A 198 3.01 41.66 21.35
CA ILE A 198 1.95 42.03 20.40
C ILE A 198 2.19 43.47 19.95
N ALA A 199 2.35 43.69 18.64
CA ALA A 199 2.16 44.98 17.99
C ALA A 199 1.34 44.79 16.70
N PRO A 200 0.50 45.78 16.32
CA PRO A 200 -0.73 45.54 15.59
C PRO A 200 -0.54 45.53 14.07
N ASN A 201 -1.56 44.93 13.44
CA ASN A 201 -1.92 44.95 12.03
C ASN A 201 -1.30 46.11 11.22
N ARG A 202 -0.47 45.80 10.21
CA ARG A 202 -0.09 46.75 9.16
C ARG A 202 -0.45 46.14 7.81
N GLN A 203 -1.53 46.66 7.24
CA GLN A 203 -1.96 46.46 5.87
C GLN A 203 -0.78 46.70 4.91
N TYR A 204 -0.59 45.81 3.93
CA TYR A 204 0.17 46.12 2.73
C TYR A 204 -0.73 45.95 1.50
N LEU A 205 -0.89 47.07 0.81
CA LEU A 205 -1.51 47.26 -0.50
C LEU A 205 -0.73 46.51 -1.60
N PRO A 206 -1.34 46.24 -2.77
CA PRO A 206 -0.67 45.59 -3.90
C PRO A 206 -0.08 46.59 -4.89
N SER A 207 1.10 46.27 -5.46
CA SER A 207 1.68 46.75 -6.74
C SER A 207 3.08 46.16 -6.87
N ASN A 208 3.56 45.59 -7.97
CA ASN A 208 3.22 45.68 -9.39
C ASN A 208 3.35 44.32 -10.08
#